data_AF-A0A016VFP6-F1
#
_entry.id   AF-A0A016VFP6-F1
#
_cell.length_a   1.000
_cell.length_b   1.000
_cell.length_c   1.000
_cell.angle_alpha   90.00
_cell.angle_beta   90.00
_cell.angle_gamma   90.00
#
_symmetry.space_group_name_H-M   'P 1'
#
loop_
_entity.id
_entity.type
_entity.pdbx_description
1 polymer ?
#
loop_
_entity_poly.entity_id
_entity_poly.type
_entity_poly.pdbx_seq_one_letter_code
_entity_poly.pdbx_strand_id
1 'polypeptide(L)'
;MSDGVLHPGLAEEHHNPYMYEKKEGTPADSANYLPIHLLCHSMKVFKRITDHRISDIIRVSTNQCGFVGNCRTTESIHAARMLVEKHREK
;
A
#
# COMPACT_ATOMS: atom_id res chain seq x y z
N MET A 1 -62.17 1.58 -11.99
CA MET A 1 -61.06 0.67 -11.65
C MET A 1 -60.00 0.91 -12.70
N SER A 2 -59.02 1.72 -12.35
CA SER A 2 -57.96 2.18 -13.26
C SER A 2 -56.75 1.28 -13.02
N ASP A 3 -56.62 0.24 -13.85
CA ASP A 3 -55.47 -0.65 -13.82
C ASP A 3 -54.42 -0.14 -14.83
N GLY A 4 -53.25 0.21 -14.33
CA GLY A 4 -52.15 0.74 -15.14
C GLY A 4 -50.93 1.09 -14.30
N VAL A 5 -50.50 0.14 -13.47
CA VAL A 5 -49.32 0.24 -12.61
C VAL A 5 -48.05 0.19 -13.46
N LEU A 6 -47.32 1.30 -13.41
CA LEU A 6 -45.86 1.46 -13.33
C LEU A 6 -44.97 0.48 -14.13
N HIS A 7 -44.25 1.05 -15.11
CA HIS A 7 -43.11 0.44 -15.79
C HIS A 7 -42.10 -0.18 -14.81
N PRO A 8 -41.61 -1.41 -15.02
CA PRO A 8 -40.47 -1.94 -14.28
C PRO A 8 -39.17 -1.38 -14.87
N GLY A 9 -38.67 -0.30 -14.25
CA GLY A 9 -37.34 0.23 -14.47
C GLY A 9 -36.33 -0.43 -13.53
N LEU A 10 -35.41 -1.17 -14.12
CA LEU A 10 -33.99 -1.37 -13.74
C LEU A 10 -33.62 -1.14 -12.27
N ALA A 11 -33.36 -2.24 -11.56
CA ALA A 11 -32.31 -2.27 -10.54
C ALA A 11 -31.73 -3.70 -10.52
N GLU A 12 -30.78 -3.96 -11.41
CA GLU A 12 -29.85 -5.07 -11.21
C GLU A 12 -29.06 -4.75 -9.93
N GLU A 13 -29.37 -5.47 -8.86
CA GLU A 13 -28.60 -5.48 -7.62
C GLU A 13 -27.20 -6.03 -7.92
N HIS A 14 -26.30 -5.15 -8.35
CA HIS A 14 -24.88 -5.42 -8.46
C HIS A 14 -24.33 -5.61 -7.04
N HIS A 15 -24.42 -6.85 -6.54
CA HIS A 15 -23.70 -7.26 -5.34
C HIS A 15 -22.21 -7.01 -5.56
N ASN A 16 -21.68 -5.97 -4.91
CA ASN A 16 -20.28 -5.62 -4.94
C ASN A 16 -19.51 -6.48 -3.92
N PRO A 17 -18.72 -7.48 -4.35
CA PRO A 17 -18.02 -8.39 -3.44
C PRO A 17 -16.84 -7.72 -2.70
N TYR A 18 -16.58 -6.42 -2.94
CA TYR A 18 -15.48 -5.69 -2.32
C TYR A 18 -15.87 -4.97 -1.01
N MET A 19 -17.12 -5.03 -0.58
CA MET A 19 -17.55 -4.47 0.70
C MET A 19 -17.71 -5.58 1.74
N TYR A 20 -16.73 -5.72 2.64
CA TYR A 20 -16.86 -6.60 3.80
C TYR A 20 -17.79 -5.96 4.84
N GLU A 21 -18.94 -6.61 5.11
CA GLU A 21 -19.83 -6.22 6.21
C GLU A 21 -19.13 -6.44 7.56
N LYS A 22 -18.92 -5.33 8.28
CA LYS A 22 -18.38 -5.29 9.64
C LYS A 22 -19.44 -5.83 10.60
N LYS A 23 -19.24 -7.04 11.14
CA LYS A 23 -20.03 -7.49 12.30
C LYS A 23 -19.61 -6.69 13.54
N GLU A 24 -20.59 -6.12 14.22
CA GLU A 24 -20.40 -5.33 15.44
C GLU A 24 -19.80 -6.19 16.56
N GLY A 25 -18.49 -6.11 16.72
CA GLY A 25 -17.78 -6.38 17.96
C GLY A 25 -17.27 -5.06 18.48
N THR A 26 -17.42 -4.81 19.79
CA THR A 26 -16.96 -3.59 20.46
C THR A 26 -15.55 -3.22 19.99
N PRO A 27 -15.33 -2.05 19.36
CA PRO A 27 -14.01 -1.66 18.93
C PRO A 27 -13.17 -1.39 20.17
N ALA A 28 -12.28 -2.34 20.52
CA ALA A 28 -10.99 -1.88 21.00
C ALA A 28 -10.45 -0.99 19.88
N ASP A 29 -10.18 0.27 20.20
CA ASP A 29 -9.68 1.28 19.29
C ASP A 29 -8.33 0.82 18.70
N SER A 30 -8.38 -0.02 17.68
CA SER A 30 -7.22 -0.64 17.05
C SER A 30 -6.68 0.29 15.99
N ALA A 31 -6.24 1.48 16.43
CA ALA A 31 -5.55 2.46 15.60
C ALA A 31 -4.25 1.91 14.94
N ASN A 32 -3.88 0.67 15.24
CA ASN A 32 -2.69 -0.03 14.76
C ASN A 32 -2.98 -1.11 13.70
N TYR A 33 -4.23 -1.32 13.29
CA TYR A 33 -4.52 -2.29 12.23
C TYR A 33 -4.19 -1.73 10.85
N LEU A 34 -3.20 -2.34 10.17
CA LEU A 34 -2.86 -2.04 8.78
C LEU A 34 -3.20 -3.25 7.90
N PRO A 35 -4.26 -3.18 7.08
CA PRO A 35 -4.65 -4.29 6.21
C PRO A 35 -3.57 -4.55 5.15
N ILE A 36 -3.31 -5.83 4.87
CA ILE A 36 -2.39 -6.26 3.81
C ILE A 36 -3.21 -6.61 2.57
N HIS A 37 -2.91 -5.95 1.45
CA HIS A 37 -3.56 -6.25 0.17
C HIS A 37 -2.82 -7.40 -0.54
N LEU A 38 -3.49 -8.55 -0.69
CA LEU A 38 -2.92 -9.71 -1.36
C LEU A 38 -3.18 -9.65 -2.86
N LEU A 39 -2.11 -9.70 -3.65
CA LEU A 39 -2.18 -9.72 -5.11
C LEU A 39 -2.31 -11.15 -5.64
N CYS A 40 -3.00 -11.34 -6.77
CA CYS A 40 -3.02 -12.61 -7.48
C CYS A 40 -1.60 -13.02 -7.93
N HIS A 41 -1.38 -14.31 -8.18
CA HIS A 41 -0.04 -14.85 -8.43
C HIS A 41 0.65 -14.14 -9.61
N SER A 42 -0.05 -13.99 -10.74
CA SER A 42 0.47 -13.30 -11.92
C SER A 42 0.85 -11.85 -11.65
N MET A 43 0.05 -11.14 -10.83
CA MET A 43 0.32 -9.75 -10.46
C MET A 43 1.54 -9.62 -9.54
N LYS A 44 1.79 -10.59 -8.65
CA LYS A 44 3.02 -10.62 -7.84
C LYS A 44 4.27 -10.71 -8.72
N VAL A 45 4.23 -11.57 -9.75
CA VAL A 45 5.33 -11.71 -10.72
C VAL A 45 5.51 -10.42 -11.51
N PHE A 46 4.41 -9.86 -12.02
CA PHE A 46 4.45 -8.60 -12.76
C PHE A 46 5.03 -7.46 -11.94
N LYS A 47 4.59 -7.29 -10.68
CA LYS A 47 5.12 -6.28 -9.76
C LYS A 47 6.63 -6.39 -9.60
N ARG A 48 7.16 -7.62 -9.40
CA ARG A 48 8.60 -7.84 -9.26
C ARG A 48 9.39 -7.45 -10.52
N ILE A 49 8.88 -7.77 -11.71
CA ILE A 49 9.54 -7.44 -12.97
C ILE A 49 9.55 -5.93 -13.18
N THR A 50 8.42 -5.26 -12.95
CA THR A 50 8.31 -3.81 -13.11
C THR A 50 9.18 -3.06 -12.12
N ASP A 51 9.19 -3.47 -10.85
CA ASP A 51 10.02 -2.89 -9.79
C ASP A 51 11.52 -2.92 -10.14
N HIS A 52 12.01 -4.05 -10.64
CA HIS A 52 13.40 -4.20 -11.09
C HIS A 52 13.72 -3.26 -12.25
N ARG A 53 12.88 -3.23 -13.29
CA ARG A 53 13.10 -2.38 -14.47
C ARG A 53 13.10 -0.90 -14.12
N ILE A 54 12.22 -0.48 -13.22
CA ILE A 54 12.16 0.89 -12.74
C ILE A 54 13.42 1.22 -11.95
N SER A 55 13.86 0.30 -11.07
CA SER A 55 15.07 0.49 -10.26
C SER A 55 16.35 0.60 -11.10
N ASP A 56 16.41 -0.06 -12.26
CA ASP A 56 17.54 0.06 -13.18
C ASP A 56 17.62 1.44 -13.86
N ILE A 57 16.47 2.11 -14.03
CA ILE A 57 16.37 3.41 -14.71
C ILE A 57 16.50 4.56 -13.71
N ILE A 58 15.93 4.41 -12.51
CA ILE A 58 15.91 5.46 -11.50
C ILE A 58 17.26 5.52 -10.78
N ARG A 59 17.92 6.68 -10.85
CA ARG A 59 19.07 6.97 -9.99
C ARG A 59 18.59 7.42 -8.61
N VAL A 60 18.74 6.53 -7.62
CA VAL A 60 18.42 6.82 -6.22
C VAL A 60 19.54 7.66 -5.59
N SER A 61 19.16 8.61 -4.72
CA SER A 61 20.12 9.45 -4.00
C SER A 61 20.86 8.64 -2.93
N THR A 62 22.12 9.00 -2.64
CA THR A 62 22.97 8.27 -1.68
C THR A 62 22.48 8.32 -0.23
N ASN A 63 21.55 9.23 0.09
CA ASN A 63 20.90 9.32 1.39
C ASN A 63 19.62 8.47 1.49
N GLN A 64 19.15 7.87 0.39
CA GLN A 64 18.02 6.95 0.39
C GLN A 64 18.54 5.53 0.51
N CYS A 65 17.98 4.80 1.49
CA CYS A 65 18.35 3.42 1.77
C CYS A 65 17.16 2.47 1.94
N GLY A 66 15.94 3.01 1.97
CA GLY A 66 14.73 2.18 1.95
C GLY A 66 14.53 1.58 0.57
N PHE A 67 14.38 0.25 0.50
CA PHE A 67 14.16 -0.48 -0.77
C PHE A 67 15.26 -0.30 -1.82
N VAL A 68 16.47 0.13 -1.42
CA VAL A 68 17.61 0.29 -2.32
C VAL A 68 18.47 -0.96 -2.30
N GLY A 69 18.78 -1.49 -3.49
CA GLY A 69 19.71 -2.60 -3.63
C GLY A 69 21.06 -2.26 -2.99
N ASN A 70 21.60 -3.18 -2.19
CA ASN A 70 22.87 -3.04 -1.48
C ASN A 70 22.96 -1.90 -0.44
N CYS A 71 21.86 -1.23 -0.06
CA CYS A 71 21.87 -0.40 1.17
C CYS A 71 21.18 -1.15 2.33
N ARG A 72 21.92 -1.37 3.42
CA ARG A 72 21.37 -1.97 4.65
C ARG A 72 20.96 -0.90 5.64
N THR A 73 19.98 -1.20 6.48
CA THR A 73 19.54 -0.30 7.58
C THR A 73 20.70 0.14 8.47
N THR A 74 21.68 -0.74 8.71
CA THR A 74 22.89 -0.43 9.49
C THR A 74 23.73 0.68 8.85
N GLU A 75 23.88 0.66 7.52
CA GLU A 75 24.62 1.70 6.80
C GLU A 75 23.91 3.04 6.88
N SER A 76 22.58 3.04 6.80
CA SER A 76 21.75 4.25 6.95
C SER A 76 21.87 4.86 8.35
N ILE A 77 21.81 4.01 9.39
CA ILE A 77 21.99 4.45 10.78
C ILE A 77 23.39 5.04 10.98
N HIS A 78 24.41 4.39 10.44
CA HIS A 78 25.78 4.87 10.54
C HIS A 78 25.96 6.23 9.86
N ALA A 79 25.46 6.38 8.63
CA ALA A 79 25.51 7.64 7.90
C ALA A 79 24.76 8.76 8.63
N ALA A 80 23.58 8.48 9.18
CA ALA A 80 22.83 9.44 9.99
C ALA A 80 23.60 9.87 11.23
N ARG A 81 24.26 8.92 11.92
CA ARG A 81 25.09 9.23 13.09
C ARG A 81 26.28 10.10 12.72
N MET A 82 27.04 9.73 11.69
CA MET A 82 28.17 10.53 11.21
C MET A 82 27.76 11.97 10.88
N LEU A 83 26.59 12.14 10.25
CA LEU A 83 26.06 13.45 9.94
C LEU A 83 25.80 14.28 11.20
N VAL A 84 25.13 13.68 12.20
CA VAL A 84 24.84 14.35 13.48
C VAL A 84 26.12 14.74 14.22
N GLU A 85 27.10 13.84 14.33
CA GLU A 85 28.36 14.15 15.02
C GLU A 85 29.11 15.30 14.33
N LYS A 86 29.23 15.26 13.00
CA LYS A 86 29.86 16.34 12.23
C LYS A 86 29.18 17.71 12.41
N HIS A 87 27.86 17.71 12.62
CA HIS A 87 27.11 18.93 12.89
C HIS A 87 27.36 19.49 14.30
N ARG A 88 27.73 18.65 15.28
CA ARG A 88 27.99 19.06 16.68
C ARG A 88 29.44 19.51 16.93
N GLU A 89 30.36 19.17 16.02
CA GLU A 89 31.77 19.61 16.04
C GLU A 89 31.97 21.06 15.57
N LYS A 90 30.91 21.71 15.05
CA LYS A 90 30.86 23.14 14.72
C LYS A 90 30.04 23.89 15.76
#